data_AF-A0A326GTF1-F1
#
_entry.id   AF-A0A326GTF1-F1
#
_cell.length_a   1.000
_cell.length_b   1.000
_cell.length_c   1.000
_cell.angle_alpha   90.00
_cell.angle_beta   90.00
_cell.angle_gamma   90.00
#
_symmetry.space_group_name_H-M   'P 1'
#
loop_
_entity.id
_entity.type
_entity.pdbx_description
1 polymer ?
#
loop_
_entity_poly.entity_id
_entity_poly.type
_entity_poly.pdbx_seq_one_letter_code
_entity_poly.pdbx_strand_id
1 'polypeptide(L)'
;MFDIAPTELMVVALVALVVIGPKDLPKAMRIVGLWVGKARGVARQFRSGFDTMVREAELAEMEKKWAEENARIMREHPADPPAAVHPIDAPSPPPPVHDPAPASPEDDPAPVMVERPELREAPGDHPPAADGKAPS
;
A
#
# COMPACT_ATOMS: atom_id res chain seq x y z
N MET A 1 27.88 -19.29 16.02
CA MET A 1 28.10 -20.54 15.25
C MET A 1 28.28 -20.31 13.75
N PHE A 2 28.30 -19.07 13.25
CA PHE A 2 28.78 -18.72 11.91
C PHE A 2 29.97 -17.76 12.07
N ASP A 3 31.15 -18.33 12.27
CA ASP A 3 32.41 -17.57 12.27
C ASP A 3 33.03 -17.70 10.88
N ILE A 4 32.37 -17.15 9.86
CA ILE A 4 32.93 -17.15 8.51
C ILE A 4 33.95 -16.04 8.45
N ALA A 5 35.22 -16.42 8.60
CA ALA A 5 36.32 -15.50 8.44
C ALA A 5 36.41 -15.05 6.96
N PRO A 6 36.88 -13.82 6.69
CA PRO A 6 37.07 -13.34 5.31
C PRO A 6 37.92 -14.31 4.46
N THR A 7 38.87 -15.00 5.08
CA THR A 7 39.71 -16.02 4.43
C THR A 7 38.91 -17.23 3.95
N GLU A 8 37.98 -17.74 4.76
CA GLU A 8 37.14 -18.88 4.39
C GLU A 8 36.21 -18.52 3.22
N LEU A 9 35.67 -17.30 3.22
CA LEU A 9 34.89 -16.77 2.10
C LEU A 9 35.73 -16.70 0.83
N MET A 10 37.02 -16.32 0.94
CA MET A 10 37.95 -16.28 -0.19
C MET A 10 38.22 -17.68 -0.77
N VAL A 11 38.39 -18.68 0.09
CA VAL A 11 38.57 -20.08 -0.32
C VAL A 11 37.33 -20.59 -1.05
N VAL A 12 36.13 -20.33 -0.51
CA VAL A 12 34.86 -20.70 -1.18
C VAL A 12 34.72 -20.02 -2.52
N ALA A 13 35.05 -18.72 -2.62
CA ALA A 13 35.03 -18.00 -3.89
C ALA A 13 35.98 -18.61 -4.93
N LEU A 14 37.19 -19.01 -4.52
CA LEU A 14 38.14 -19.69 -5.40
C LEU A 14 37.61 -21.04 -5.88
N VAL A 15 37.06 -21.86 -4.98
CA VAL A 15 36.44 -23.15 -5.32
C VAL A 15 35.28 -22.94 -6.28
N ALA A 16 34.42 -21.95 -6.03
CA ALA A 16 33.30 -21.62 -6.92
C ALA A 16 33.78 -21.22 -8.32
N LEU A 17 34.86 -20.43 -8.43
CA LEU A 17 35.47 -20.07 -9.70
C LEU A 17 36.03 -21.27 -10.46
N VAL A 18 36.60 -22.27 -9.77
CA VAL A 18 37.13 -23.49 -10.39
C VAL A 18 36.01 -24.42 -10.84
N VAL A 19 35.00 -24.63 -9.99
CA VAL A 19 33.91 -25.61 -10.24
C VAL A 19 32.91 -25.08 -11.27
N ILE A 20 32.47 -23.84 -11.11
CA ILE A 20 31.47 -23.22 -11.99
C ILE A 20 32.16 -22.59 -13.20
N GLY A 21 33.38 -22.08 -13.02
CA GLY A 21 34.09 -21.32 -14.04
C GLY A 21 33.89 -19.80 -13.86
N PRO A 22 34.92 -18.98 -14.14
CA PRO A 22 34.86 -17.52 -13.97
C PRO A 22 33.85 -16.83 -14.90
N LYS A 23 33.51 -17.44 -16.03
CA LYS A 23 32.55 -16.88 -17.02
C LYS A 23 31.09 -17.19 -16.66
N ASP A 24 30.85 -18.31 -15.98
CA ASP A 24 29.51 -18.76 -15.62
C ASP A 24 29.08 -18.27 -14.24
N LEU A 25 30.03 -17.95 -13.34
CA LEU A 25 29.74 -17.38 -12.02
C LEU A 25 28.91 -16.08 -12.10
N PRO A 26 29.21 -15.08 -12.98
CA PRO A 26 28.38 -13.89 -13.13
C PRO A 26 26.95 -14.21 -13.57
N LYS A 27 26.77 -15.23 -14.41
CA LYS A 27 25.45 -15.68 -14.86
C LYS A 27 24.70 -16.36 -13.72
N ALA A 28 25.36 -17.22 -12.94
CA ALA A 28 24.79 -17.87 -11.77
C ALA A 28 24.37 -16.87 -10.68
N MET A 29 25.23 -15.87 -10.38
CA MET A 29 24.90 -14.80 -9.43
C MET A 29 23.65 -14.01 -9.83
N ARG A 30 23.46 -13.74 -11.13
CA ARG A 30 22.24 -13.08 -11.63
C ARG A 30 20.99 -13.93 -11.38
N ILE A 31 21.07 -15.23 -11.61
CA ILE A 31 19.95 -16.16 -11.41
C ILE A 31 19.59 -16.24 -9.92
N VAL A 32 20.59 -16.46 -9.06
CA VAL A 32 20.41 -16.51 -7.60
C VAL A 32 19.87 -15.17 -7.10
N GLY A 33 20.44 -14.06 -7.56
CA GLY A 33 20.00 -12.72 -7.20
C GLY A 33 18.54 -12.44 -7.59
N LEU A 34 18.10 -12.88 -8.77
CA LEU A 34 16.70 -12.77 -9.20
C LEU A 34 15.76 -13.58 -8.28
N TRP A 35 16.15 -14.81 -7.95
CA TRP A 35 15.39 -15.69 -7.05
C TRP A 35 15.28 -15.10 -5.64
N VAL A 36 16.40 -14.65 -5.07
CA VAL A 36 16.45 -14.00 -3.75
C VAL A 36 15.65 -12.70 -3.77
N GLY A 37 15.74 -11.91 -4.84
CA GLY A 37 14.97 -10.68 -5.02
C GLY A 37 13.46 -10.94 -5.05
N LYS A 38 13.03 -11.97 -5.78
CA LYS A 38 11.61 -12.38 -5.84
C LYS A 38 11.12 -12.90 -4.49
N ALA A 39 11.90 -13.75 -3.81
CA ALA A 39 11.59 -14.21 -2.47
C ALA A 39 11.49 -13.05 -1.47
N ARG A 40 12.38 -12.05 -1.56
CA ARG A 40 12.33 -10.86 -0.70
C ARG A 40 11.15 -9.95 -1.01
N GLY A 41 10.74 -9.84 -2.28
CA GLY A 41 9.50 -9.16 -2.68
C GLY A 41 8.26 -9.83 -2.07
N VAL A 42 8.18 -11.15 -2.20
CA VAL A 42 7.11 -11.97 -1.62
C VAL A 42 7.11 -11.87 -0.09
N ALA A 43 8.26 -11.94 0.56
CA ALA A 43 8.40 -11.77 2.01
C ALA A 43 7.97 -10.38 2.50
N ARG A 44 8.19 -9.32 1.72
CA ARG A 44 7.68 -7.97 2.05
C ARG A 44 6.16 -7.92 2.04
N GLN A 45 5.53 -8.58 1.07
CA GLN A 45 4.07 -8.65 0.98
C GLN A 45 3.47 -9.55 2.06
N PHE A 46 4.18 -10.62 2.44
CA PHE A 46 3.81 -11.41 3.61
C PHE A 46 4.00 -10.63 4.89
N ARG A 47 5.03 -9.79 5.04
CA ARG A 47 5.17 -8.93 6.23
C ARG A 47 3.95 -8.02 6.39
N SER A 48 3.52 -7.35 5.32
CA SER A 48 2.32 -6.50 5.37
C SER A 48 1.04 -7.28 5.63
N GLY A 49 0.86 -8.46 5.01
CA GLY A 49 -0.33 -9.29 5.24
C GLY A 49 -0.34 -9.99 6.60
N PHE A 50 0.84 -10.36 7.11
CA PHE A 50 1.02 -10.98 8.42
C PHE A 50 0.84 -9.95 9.52
N ASP A 51 1.26 -8.69 9.36
CA ASP A 51 0.95 -7.63 10.31
C ASP A 51 -0.58 -7.38 10.40
N THR A 52 -1.32 -7.54 9.30
CA THR A 52 -2.79 -7.50 9.30
C THR A 52 -3.40 -8.73 9.98
N MET A 53 -2.94 -9.95 9.67
CA MET A 53 -3.44 -11.17 10.30
C MET A 53 -3.06 -11.28 11.78
N VAL A 54 -1.87 -10.81 12.18
CA VAL A 54 -1.46 -10.74 13.57
C VAL A 54 -2.28 -9.70 14.30
N ARG A 55 -2.58 -8.55 13.69
CA ARG A 55 -3.54 -7.60 14.28
C ARG A 55 -4.91 -8.26 14.49
N GLU A 56 -5.40 -9.03 13.52
CA GLU A 56 -6.67 -9.78 13.65
C GLU A 56 -6.60 -10.90 14.70
N ALA A 57 -5.47 -11.62 14.81
CA ALA A 57 -5.27 -12.66 15.81
C ALA A 57 -5.09 -12.08 17.22
N GLU A 58 -4.38 -10.95 17.36
CA GLU A 58 -4.31 -10.17 18.60
C GLU A 58 -5.71 -9.65 19.00
N LEU A 59 -6.51 -9.20 18.03
CA LEU A 59 -7.89 -8.76 18.29
C LEU A 59 -8.79 -9.91 18.78
N ALA A 60 -8.67 -11.10 18.20
CA ALA A 60 -9.43 -12.27 18.65
C ALA A 60 -9.06 -12.70 20.09
N GLU A 61 -7.77 -12.64 20.46
CA GLU A 61 -7.33 -12.91 21.84
C GLU A 61 -7.73 -11.80 22.82
N MET A 62 -7.72 -10.53 22.40
CA MET A 62 -8.17 -9.39 23.21
C MET A 62 -9.67 -9.42 23.46
N GLU A 63 -10.48 -9.77 22.46
CA GLU A 63 -11.93 -9.87 22.58
C GLU A 63 -12.34 -10.97 23.57
N LYS A 64 -11.63 -12.11 23.55
CA LYS A 64 -11.85 -13.19 24.51
C LYS A 64 -11.54 -12.77 25.95
N LYS A 65 -10.41 -12.06 26.16
CA LYS A 65 -10.05 -11.51 27.47
C LYS A 65 -11.06 -10.46 27.95
N TRP A 66 -11.53 -9.59 27.05
CA TRP A 66 -12.55 -8.59 27.37
C TRP A 66 -13.90 -9.23 27.73
N ALA A 67 -14.31 -10.28 27.01
CA ALA A 67 -15.54 -11.01 27.30
C ALA A 67 -15.48 -11.73 28.66
N GLU A 68 -14.36 -12.36 28.98
CA GLU A 68 -14.12 -13.00 30.29
C GLU A 68 -14.10 -11.98 31.43
N GLU A 69 -13.47 -10.82 31.21
CA GLU A 69 -13.43 -9.70 32.15
C GLU A 69 -14.83 -9.10 32.39
N ASN A 70 -15.56 -8.81 31.32
CA ASN A 70 -16.92 -8.25 31.38
C ASN A 70 -17.90 -9.23 32.06
N ALA A 71 -17.78 -10.53 31.77
CA ALA A 71 -18.57 -11.56 32.43
C ALA A 71 -18.23 -11.70 33.92
N ARG A 72 -16.99 -11.40 34.33
CA ARG A 72 -16.60 -11.33 35.74
C ARG A 72 -17.20 -10.11 36.42
N ILE A 73 -17.08 -8.92 35.82
CA ILE A 73 -17.67 -7.67 36.32
C ILE A 73 -19.18 -7.80 36.50
N MET A 74 -19.91 -8.36 35.53
CA MET A 74 -21.36 -8.59 35.62
C MET A 74 -21.76 -9.59 36.71
N ARG A 75 -20.86 -10.51 37.07
CA ARG A 75 -21.08 -11.47 38.17
C ARG A 75 -20.79 -10.85 39.53
N GLU A 76 -19.81 -9.94 39.59
CA GLU A 76 -19.38 -9.24 40.82
C GLU A 76 -20.25 -8.02 41.13
N HIS A 77 -20.79 -7.35 40.11
CA HIS A 77 -21.74 -6.23 40.20
C HIS A 77 -23.03 -6.57 39.44
N PRO A 78 -24.02 -7.21 40.08
CA PRO A 78 -25.36 -7.33 39.52
C PRO A 78 -25.87 -5.91 39.22
N ALA A 79 -26.42 -5.68 38.03
CA ALA A 79 -26.89 -4.37 37.64
C ALA A 79 -27.92 -3.84 38.64
N ASP A 80 -27.53 -2.83 39.44
CA ASP A 80 -28.49 -2.03 40.17
C ASP A 80 -29.38 -1.32 39.14
N PRO A 81 -30.71 -1.32 39.33
CA PRO A 81 -31.62 -0.65 38.41
C PRO A 81 -31.21 0.83 38.30
N PRO A 82 -31.20 1.41 37.08
CA PRO A 82 -30.71 2.76 36.88
C PRO A 82 -31.54 3.72 37.75
N ALA A 83 -30.89 4.32 38.75
CA ALA A 83 -31.43 5.48 39.43
C ALA A 83 -31.76 6.53 38.38
N ALA A 84 -32.99 7.03 38.42
CA ALA A 84 -33.59 7.89 37.42
C ALA A 84 -32.63 9.01 36.96
N VAL A 85 -32.33 9.00 35.66
CA VAL A 85 -31.60 10.08 34.98
C VAL A 85 -32.46 11.35 35.08
N HIS A 86 -32.00 12.33 35.86
CA HIS A 86 -32.60 13.66 35.86
C HIS A 86 -32.47 14.25 34.44
N PRO A 87 -33.56 14.74 33.82
CA PRO A 87 -33.48 15.39 32.51
C PRO A 87 -32.53 16.58 32.59
N ILE A 88 -31.47 16.55 31.79
CA ILE A 88 -30.58 17.68 31.62
C ILE A 88 -31.40 18.75 30.89
N ASP A 89 -31.41 19.93 31.51
CA ASP A 89 -32.15 21.13 31.15
C ASP A 89 -32.08 21.45 29.64
N ALA A 90 -33.20 21.92 29.09
CA ALA A 90 -33.40 22.12 27.66
C ALA A 90 -32.39 23.13 27.06
N PRO A 91 -31.96 22.96 25.80
CA PRO A 91 -31.06 23.91 25.15
C PRO A 91 -31.77 25.25 24.90
N SER A 92 -31.21 26.35 25.41
CA SER A 92 -31.63 27.71 25.08
C SER A 92 -31.53 27.99 23.58
N PRO A 93 -32.44 28.80 23.01
CA PRO A 93 -32.44 29.09 21.57
C PRO A 93 -31.19 29.90 21.16
N PRO A 94 -30.62 29.64 19.98
CA PRO A 94 -29.48 30.41 19.48
C PRO A 94 -29.87 31.85 19.14
N PRO A 95 -28.94 32.82 19.25
CA PRO A 95 -29.20 34.22 18.92
C PRO A 95 -29.53 34.40 17.42
N PRO A 96 -30.29 35.45 17.06
CA PRO A 96 -30.71 35.68 15.68
C PRO A 96 -29.48 35.95 14.79
N VAL A 97 -29.33 35.11 13.77
CA VAL A 97 -28.42 35.33 12.64
C VAL A 97 -28.81 36.62 11.93
N HIS A 98 -27.86 37.54 11.79
CA HIS A 98 -28.01 38.72 10.95
C HIS A 98 -27.81 38.29 9.49
N ASP A 99 -28.86 38.40 8.69
CA ASP A 99 -28.76 38.24 7.23
C ASP A 99 -27.93 39.40 6.65
N PRO A 100 -26.83 39.15 5.91
CA PRO A 100 -26.23 40.20 5.11
C PRO A 100 -27.13 40.44 3.88
N ALA A 101 -27.51 41.71 3.69
CA ALA A 101 -28.23 42.23 2.53
C ALA A 101 -27.55 41.83 1.19
N PRO A 102 -28.31 41.68 0.09
CA PRO A 102 -27.78 41.14 -1.16
C PRO A 102 -26.80 42.13 -1.79
N ALA A 103 -25.52 41.75 -1.83
CA ALA A 103 -24.51 42.43 -2.65
C ALA A 103 -24.62 41.91 -4.09
N SER A 104 -24.63 42.86 -5.04
CA SER A 104 -24.73 42.65 -6.48
C SER A 104 -23.67 41.68 -7.04
N PRO A 105 -23.97 40.94 -8.13
CA PRO A 105 -23.07 39.95 -8.70
C PRO A 105 -22.11 40.58 -9.70
N GLU A 106 -20.95 41.07 -9.25
CA GLU A 106 -19.82 41.39 -10.14
C GLU A 106 -18.51 40.90 -9.49
N ASP A 107 -17.69 40.25 -10.33
CA ASP A 107 -16.32 39.75 -10.10
C ASP A 107 -16.12 38.37 -9.45
N ASP A 108 -16.55 37.32 -10.16
CA ASP A 108 -15.85 36.03 -10.16
C ASP A 108 -14.93 35.97 -11.39
N PRO A 109 -13.58 35.88 -11.24
CA PRO A 109 -12.73 35.61 -12.40
C PRO A 109 -12.99 34.19 -12.89
N ALA A 110 -13.45 34.06 -14.14
CA ALA A 110 -13.74 32.78 -14.76
C ALA A 110 -12.52 31.83 -14.69
N PRO A 111 -12.73 30.51 -14.45
CA PRO A 111 -11.64 29.56 -14.39
C PRO A 111 -10.91 29.49 -15.73
N VAL A 112 -9.59 29.67 -15.67
CA VAL A 112 -8.71 29.58 -16.85
C VAL A 112 -8.64 28.11 -17.28
N MET A 113 -9.28 27.80 -18.41
CA MET A 113 -9.21 26.49 -19.05
C MET A 113 -7.91 26.38 -19.86
N VAL A 114 -7.10 25.37 -19.58
CA VAL A 114 -5.88 25.08 -20.35
C VAL A 114 -6.25 24.20 -21.55
N GLU A 115 -5.72 24.52 -22.72
CA GLU A 115 -6.00 23.81 -23.97
C GLU A 115 -5.49 22.36 -23.94
N ARG A 116 -6.30 21.43 -24.45
CA ARG A 116 -6.01 19.99 -24.45
C ARG A 116 -4.85 19.70 -25.42
N PRO A 117 -3.80 18.97 -25.03
CA PRO A 117 -2.69 18.69 -25.93
C PRO A 117 -3.14 17.82 -27.10
N GLU A 118 -2.83 18.22 -28.33
CA GLU A 118 -3.05 17.38 -29.51
C GLU A 118 -2.04 16.22 -29.55
N LEU A 119 -2.55 14.99 -29.55
CA LEU A 119 -1.76 13.80 -29.75
C LEU A 119 -1.38 13.70 -31.24
N ARG A 120 -0.12 13.96 -31.57
CA ARG A 120 0.39 13.70 -32.93
C ARG A 120 0.72 12.22 -33.07
N GLU A 121 -0.03 11.49 -33.88
CA GLU A 121 0.32 10.13 -34.26
C GLU A 121 1.65 10.12 -35.04
N ALA A 122 2.58 9.28 -34.60
CA ALA A 122 3.84 9.07 -35.29
C ALA A 122 3.57 8.37 -36.64
N PRO A 123 4.15 8.84 -37.76
CA PRO A 123 4.01 8.16 -39.04
C PRO A 123 4.52 6.73 -38.93
N GLY A 124 3.62 5.77 -39.13
CA GLY A 124 3.92 4.35 -39.11
C GLY A 124 4.91 3.97 -40.21
N ASP A 125 5.79 3.05 -39.87
CA ASP A 125 6.60 2.28 -40.81
C ASP A 125 5.69 1.61 -41.85
N HIS A 126 5.63 2.19 -43.04
CA HIS A 126 5.13 1.48 -44.22
C HIS A 126 6.29 0.64 -44.80
N PRO A 127 6.16 -0.70 -44.90
CA PRO A 127 7.14 -1.52 -45.60
C PRO A 127 7.13 -1.23 -47.12
N PRO A 128 8.27 -1.43 -47.82
CA PRO A 128 8.52 -0.88 -49.14
C PRO A 128 7.69 -1.55 -50.25
N ALA A 129 7.44 -0.73 -51.27
CA ALA A 129 6.64 -1.00 -52.47
C ALA A 129 7.06 -2.27 -53.23
N ALA A 130 6.06 -3.03 -53.68
CA ALA A 130 6.21 -4.05 -54.72
C ALA A 130 5.73 -3.48 -56.06
N ASP A 131 6.68 -3.28 -56.96
CA ASP A 131 6.46 -2.96 -58.36
C ASP A 131 5.64 -4.04 -59.08
N GLY A 132 4.62 -3.62 -59.83
CA GLY A 132 3.73 -4.51 -60.58
C GLY A 132 3.13 -3.82 -61.80
N LYS A 133 3.96 -3.66 -62.82
CA LYS A 133 3.64 -3.15 -64.17
C LYS A 133 2.48 -3.92 -64.82
N ALA A 134 1.51 -3.21 -65.39
CA ALA A 134 0.58 -3.73 -66.41
C ALA A 134 0.59 -2.80 -67.65
N PRO A 135 0.47 -3.36 -68.87
CA PRO A 135 0.86 -2.69 -70.11
C PRO A 135 -0.24 -1.84 -70.76
N SER A 136 0.17 -0.87 -71.56
CA SER A 136 -0.55 -0.38 -72.75
C SER A 136 0.44 -0.34 -73.91
#